data_AF-A0AAJ4MQ41-F1
#
_entry.id   AF-A0AAJ4MQ41-F1
#
_cell.length_a   1.000
_cell.length_b   1.000
_cell.length_c   1.000
_cell.angle_alpha   90.00
_cell.angle_beta   90.00
_cell.angle_gamma   90.00
#
_symmetry.space_group_name_H-M   'P 1'
#
loop_
_entity.id
_entity.type
_entity.pdbx_description
1 polymer ?
#
loop_
_entity_poly.entity_id
_entity_poly.type
_entity_poly.pdbx_seq_one_letter_code
_entity_poly.pdbx_strand_id
1 'polypeptide(L)'
;MDTHTRLHETISALADGELAANELELAFAALDTPSGRQAWDAYRHIGDVLRSEQCGHALSAQFDARLASRLAAEPAPDEPAAHAEPLPPRAAGIVPPGAVEPLEAGPLAQR
;
A
#
# COMPACT_ATOMS: atom_id res chain seq x y z
N MET A 1 3.16 -19.93 -18.53
CA MET A 1 3.17 -18.68 -17.74
C MET A 1 3.95 -18.96 -16.49
N ASP A 2 4.98 -18.17 -16.21
CA ASP A 2 5.83 -18.36 -15.04
C ASP A 2 5.03 -18.12 -13.75
N THR A 3 5.33 -18.91 -12.71
CA THR A 3 4.64 -18.83 -11.41
C THR A 3 4.81 -17.46 -10.76
N HIS A 4 5.97 -16.85 -10.97
CA HIS A 4 6.28 -15.50 -10.52
C HIS A 4 5.39 -14.45 -11.19
N THR A 5 5.22 -14.54 -12.52
CA THR A 5 4.35 -13.62 -13.27
C THR A 5 2.90 -13.71 -12.78
N ARG A 6 2.39 -14.93 -12.60
CA ARG A 6 1.02 -15.13 -12.10
C ARG A 6 0.82 -14.56 -10.69
N LEU A 7 1.82 -14.69 -9.82
CA LEU A 7 1.80 -14.11 -8.48
C LEU A 7 1.69 -12.57 -8.55
N HIS A 8 2.50 -11.94 -9.40
CA HIS A 8 2.49 -10.49 -9.57
C HIS A 8 1.16 -9.98 -10.14
N GLU A 9 0.56 -10.69 -11.09
CA GLU A 9 -0.76 -10.36 -11.64
C GLU A 9 -1.86 -10.43 -10.58
N THR A 10 -1.89 -11.51 -9.78
CA THR A 10 -2.87 -11.64 -8.69
C THR A 10 -2.73 -10.51 -7.67
N ILE A 11 -1.51 -10.12 -7.33
CA ILE A 11 -1.26 -9.01 -6.39
C ILE A 11 -1.64 -7.67 -7.01
N SER A 12 -1.37 -7.44 -8.30
CA SER A 12 -1.78 -6.23 -9.01
C SER A 12 -3.31 -6.10 -9.03
N ALA A 13 -4.02 -7.17 -9.42
CA ALA A 13 -5.48 -7.19 -9.44
C ALA A 13 -6.07 -6.90 -8.05
N LEU A 14 -5.45 -7.43 -6.98
CA LEU A 14 -5.85 -7.10 -5.61
C LEU A 14 -5.60 -5.63 -5.28
N ALA A 15 -4.46 -5.06 -5.67
CA ALA A 15 -4.08 -3.68 -5.34
C ALA A 15 -5.01 -2.64 -5.99
N ASP A 16 -5.51 -2.95 -7.19
CA ASP A 16 -6.43 -2.13 -7.97
C ASP A 16 -7.92 -2.39 -7.63
N GLY A 17 -8.21 -3.43 -6.85
CA GLY A 17 -9.59 -3.82 -6.48
C GLY A 17 -10.34 -4.56 -7.58
N GLU A 18 -9.62 -5.11 -8.56
CA GLU A 18 -10.16 -5.85 -9.71
C GLU A 18 -10.11 -7.37 -9.54
N LEU A 19 -9.64 -7.86 -8.38
CA LEU A 19 -9.54 -9.28 -8.09
C LEU A 19 -10.92 -9.96 -8.05
N ALA A 20 -11.06 -11.09 -8.74
CA ALA A 20 -12.27 -11.89 -8.68
C ALA A 20 -12.43 -12.52 -7.28
N ALA A 21 -13.67 -12.61 -6.79
CA ALA A 21 -13.95 -13.10 -5.44
C ALA A 21 -13.39 -14.52 -5.15
N ASN A 22 -13.34 -15.38 -6.17
CA ASN A 22 -12.81 -16.74 -6.08
C ASN A 22 -11.27 -16.81 -6.05
N GLU A 23 -10.57 -15.70 -6.26
CA GLU A 23 -9.10 -15.63 -6.26
C GLU A 23 -8.54 -15.03 -4.97
N LEU A 24 -9.42 -14.65 -4.04
CA LEU A 24 -9.08 -13.97 -2.80
C LEU A 24 -8.18 -14.82 -1.88
N GLU A 25 -8.46 -16.12 -1.77
CA GLU A 25 -7.61 -17.05 -1.02
C GLU A 25 -6.21 -17.16 -1.63
N LEU A 26 -6.10 -17.19 -2.95
CA LEU A 26 -4.82 -17.24 -3.67
C LEU A 26 -4.03 -15.94 -3.46
N ALA A 27 -4.70 -14.79 -3.50
CA ALA A 27 -4.06 -13.50 -3.25
C ALA A 27 -3.52 -13.41 -1.82
N PHE A 28 -4.26 -13.91 -0.82
CA PHE A 28 -3.75 -13.97 0.55
C PHE A 28 -2.59 -14.95 0.72
N ALA A 29 -2.64 -16.11 0.07
CA ALA A 29 -1.49 -17.02 0.06
C ALA A 29 -0.25 -16.37 -0.59
N ALA A 30 -0.44 -15.58 -1.64
CA ALA A 30 0.65 -14.82 -2.27
C ALA A 30 1.24 -13.76 -1.32
N LEU A 31 0.38 -13.03 -0.59
CA LEU A 31 0.79 -12.03 0.42
C LEU A 31 1.47 -12.63 1.65
N ASP A 32 1.31 -13.92 1.91
CA ASP A 32 2.03 -14.58 3.01
C ASP A 32 3.54 -14.76 2.70
N THR A 33 3.96 -14.56 1.45
CA THR A 33 5.37 -14.61 1.05
C THR A 33 6.06 -13.24 1.18
N PRO A 34 7.38 -13.20 1.50
CA PRO A 34 8.14 -11.95 1.52
C PRO A 34 8.13 -11.21 0.18
N SER A 35 8.25 -11.93 -0.93
CA SER A 35 8.18 -11.37 -2.29
C SER A 35 6.80 -10.79 -2.61
N GLY A 36 5.73 -11.44 -2.16
CA GLY A 36 4.38 -10.95 -2.35
C GLY A 36 4.11 -9.66 -1.58
N ARG A 37 4.56 -9.57 -0.32
CA ARG A 37 4.48 -8.30 0.45
C ARG A 37 5.26 -7.18 -0.21
N GLN A 38 6.47 -7.46 -0.70
CA GLN A 38 7.27 -6.48 -1.42
C GLN A 38 6.56 -5.97 -2.68
N ALA A 39 5.96 -6.87 -3.47
CA ALA A 39 5.21 -6.50 -4.67
C ALA A 39 3.97 -5.68 -4.31
N TRP A 40 3.23 -6.08 -3.27
CA TRP A 40 2.08 -5.35 -2.76
C TRP A 40 2.42 -3.91 -2.35
N ASP A 41 3.46 -3.74 -1.53
CA ASP A 41 3.90 -2.43 -1.07
C ASP A 41 4.31 -1.53 -2.26
N ALA A 42 5.03 -2.09 -3.24
CA ALA A 42 5.42 -1.37 -4.44
C ALA A 42 4.21 -0.91 -5.27
N TYR A 43 3.27 -1.80 -5.55
CA TYR A 43 2.11 -1.47 -6.39
C TYR A 43 1.15 -0.49 -5.71
N ARG A 44 0.91 -0.67 -4.40
CA ARG A 44 0.13 0.28 -3.60
C ARG A 44 0.78 1.66 -3.58
N HIS A 45 2.10 1.72 -3.40
CA HIS A 45 2.83 2.99 -3.38
C HIS A 45 2.77 3.71 -4.73
N ILE A 46 3.00 3.00 -5.84
CA ILE A 46 2.86 3.57 -7.20
C ILE A 46 1.44 4.11 -7.38
N GLY A 47 0.42 3.33 -7.02
CA GLY A 47 -0.98 3.77 -7.11
C GLY A 47 -1.28 4.99 -6.26
N ASP A 48 -0.70 5.09 -5.06
CA ASP A 48 -0.89 6.24 -4.17
C ASP A 48 -0.25 7.51 -4.73
N VAL A 49 0.96 7.43 -5.31
CA VAL A 49 1.62 8.56 -5.99
C VAL A 49 0.84 8.99 -7.24
N LEU A 50 0.35 8.04 -8.02
CA LEU A 50 -0.43 8.34 -9.21
C LEU A 50 -1.77 9.00 -8.91
N ARG A 51 -2.32 8.79 -7.69
CA ARG A 51 -3.59 9.36 -7.22
C ARG A 51 -3.43 10.65 -6.39
N SER A 52 -2.25 10.89 -5.81
CA SER A 52 -2.04 12.06 -4.93
C SER A 52 -2.21 13.39 -5.66
N GLU A 53 -1.89 13.44 -6.96
CA GLU A 53 -2.10 14.60 -7.83
C GLU A 53 -3.61 14.89 -8.03
N GLN A 54 -4.48 13.88 -8.00
CA GLN A 54 -5.94 14.02 -8.10
C GLN A 54 -6.61 14.33 -6.76
N CYS A 55 -5.91 14.15 -5.63
CA CYS A 55 -6.42 14.38 -4.28
C CYS A 55 -6.38 15.85 -3.81
N GLY A 56 -6.23 16.82 -4.72
CA GLY A 56 -6.11 18.26 -4.42
C GLY A 56 -7.36 18.95 -3.84
N HIS A 57 -8.34 18.22 -3.32
CA HIS A 57 -9.54 18.79 -2.71
C HIS A 57 -9.31 19.08 -1.23
N ALA A 58 -9.45 20.35 -0.83
CA ALA A 58 -9.40 20.73 0.58
C ALA A 58 -10.57 20.07 1.33
N LEU A 59 -10.23 19.28 2.36
CA LEU A 59 -11.22 18.74 3.30
C LEU A 59 -11.73 19.87 4.22
N SER A 60 -12.90 19.67 4.82
CA SER A 60 -13.41 20.62 5.83
C SER A 60 -12.49 20.64 7.05
N ALA A 61 -12.34 21.80 7.71
CA ALA A 61 -11.49 21.96 8.89
C ALA A 61 -11.83 20.98 10.04
N GLN A 62 -13.06 20.49 10.13
CA GLN A 62 -13.53 19.55 11.15
C GLN A 62 -13.48 18.07 10.70
N PHE A 63 -12.94 17.77 9.52
CA PHE A 63 -12.91 16.41 8.98
C PHE A 63 -12.17 15.46 9.92
N ASP A 64 -10.95 15.81 10.33
CA ASP A 64 -10.11 14.96 11.18
C ASP A 64 -10.77 14.69 12.53
N ALA A 65 -11.37 15.71 13.16
CA ALA A 65 -12.08 15.57 14.43
C ALA A 65 -13.29 14.64 14.30
N ARG A 66 -14.04 14.72 13.18
CA ARG A 66 -15.18 13.84 12.91
C ARG A 66 -14.73 12.41 12.61
N LEU A 67 -13.65 12.23 11.85
CA LEU A 67 -13.09 10.92 11.54
C LEU A 67 -12.60 10.23 12.81
N ALA A 68 -11.80 10.91 13.63
CA ALA A 68 -11.31 10.39 14.89
C ALA A 68 -12.45 10.02 15.85
N SER A 69 -13.47 10.87 15.97
CA SER A 69 -14.65 10.59 16.81
C SER A 69 -15.44 9.37 16.32
N ARG A 70 -15.52 9.12 15.01
CA ARG A 70 -16.21 7.96 14.46
C ARG A 70 -15.42 6.68 14.67
N LEU A 71 -14.11 6.70 14.40
CA LEU A 71 -13.21 5.57 14.65
C LEU A 71 -13.21 5.18 16.13
N ALA A 72 -13.20 6.15 17.05
CA ALA A 72 -13.27 5.87 18.49
C ALA A 72 -14.63 5.30 18.95
N ALA A 73 -15.68 5.48 18.15
CA ALA A 73 -17.02 4.93 18.42
C ALA A 73 -17.26 3.59 17.72
N GLU A 74 -16.31 3.08 16.92
CA GLU A 74 -16.42 1.77 16.31
C GLU A 74 -16.36 0.68 17.39
N PRO A 75 -17.29 -0.30 17.38
CA PRO A 75 -17.21 -1.42 18.30
C PRO A 75 -15.93 -2.21 18.01
N ALA A 76 -15.23 -2.63 19.06
CA ALA A 76 -14.10 -3.54 18.91
C ALA A 76 -14.58 -4.80 18.17
N PRO A 77 -13.81 -5.31 17.19
CA PRO A 77 -14.17 -6.55 16.50
C PRO A 77 -14.40 -7.67 17.52
N ASP A 78 -15.54 -8.34 17.43
CA ASP A 78 -15.85 -9.52 18.24
C ASP A 78 -15.03 -10.73 17.73
N GLU A 79 -13.72 -10.77 17.92
CA GLU A 79 -12.90 -11.99 17.77
C GLU A 79 -11.60 -11.95 18.61
N PRO A 80 -11.09 -13.12 19.05
CA PRO A 80 -10.15 -13.21 20.16
C PRO A 80 -8.82 -12.55 19.79
N ALA A 81 -8.27 -11.79 20.75
CA ALA A 81 -6.98 -11.15 20.65
C ALA A 81 -5.87 -12.15 20.31
N ALA A 82 -5.63 -12.37 19.02
CA ALA A 82 -4.36 -12.88 18.53
C ALA A 82 -3.35 -11.76 18.73
N HIS A 83 -2.72 -11.78 19.90
CA HIS A 83 -1.49 -11.09 20.30
C HIS A 83 -1.05 -9.98 19.34
N ALA A 84 -1.62 -8.78 19.51
CA ALA A 84 -1.01 -7.57 19.01
C ALA A 84 0.29 -7.35 19.80
N GLU A 85 1.40 -7.87 19.29
CA GLU A 85 2.74 -7.40 19.67
C GLU A 85 2.77 -5.88 19.44
N PRO A 86 3.24 -5.08 20.42
CA PRO A 86 3.28 -3.63 20.26
C PRO A 86 4.17 -3.27 19.07
N LEU A 87 3.57 -2.84 17.96
CA LEU A 87 4.32 -2.28 16.86
C LEU A 87 5.07 -1.04 17.37
N PRO A 88 6.39 -0.92 17.13
CA PRO A 88 7.12 0.27 17.51
C PRO A 88 6.51 1.49 16.80
N PRO A 89 6.61 2.70 17.39
CA PRO A 89 6.10 3.90 16.75
C PRO A 89 6.78 4.05 15.39
N ARG A 90 6.01 3.81 14.33
CA ARG A 90 6.40 4.09 12.96
C ARG A 90 6.57 5.61 12.90
N ALA A 91 7.83 6.06 12.97
CA ALA A 91 8.14 7.45 12.73
C ALA A 91 7.50 7.81 11.39
N ALA A 92 6.51 8.69 11.42
CA ALA A 92 5.96 9.35 10.25
C ALA A 92 7.06 10.25 9.69
N GLY A 93 8.10 9.62 9.13
CA GLY A 93 9.08 10.28 8.30
C GLY A 93 8.36 10.67 7.03
N ILE A 94 7.71 11.82 7.05
CA ILE A 94 7.49 12.60 5.84
C ILE A 94 8.90 12.83 5.30
N VAL A 95 9.31 12.02 4.32
CA VAL A 95 10.51 12.31 3.56
C VAL A 95 10.19 13.61 2.80
N PRO A 96 10.90 14.72 3.05
CA PRO A 96 10.66 15.93 2.30
C PRO A 96 10.94 15.66 0.81
N PRO A 97 10.10 16.20 -0.10
CA PRO A 97 10.33 16.09 -1.54
C PRO A 97 11.58 16.91 -1.89
N GLY A 98 12.75 16.28 -1.84
CA GLY A 98 14.03 16.95 -2.07
C GLY A 98 15.28 16.13 -1.80
N ALA A 99 15.17 14.93 -1.21
CA ALA A 99 16.32 14.04 -0.97
C ALA A 99 16.44 12.90 -2.01
N VAL A 100 15.73 12.97 -3.13
CA VAL A 100 16.03 12.14 -4.30
C VAL A 100 17.19 12.79 -5.05
N GLU A 101 18.40 12.30 -4.78
CA GLU A 101 19.54 12.56 -5.66
C GLU A 101 19.15 12.16 -7.09
N PRO A 102 19.37 13.03 -8.09
CA PRO A 102 19.13 12.67 -9.47
C PRO A 102 20.05 11.52 -9.86
N LEU A 103 19.46 10.41 -10.32
CA LEU A 103 20.17 9.32 -10.94
C LEU A 103 20.81 9.86 -12.23
N GLU A 104 22.08 10.27 -12.14
CA GLU A 104 22.89 10.69 -13.29
C GLU A 104 22.92 9.54 -14.31
N ALA A 105 22.14 9.69 -15.37
CA ALA A 105 22.13 8.78 -16.51
C ALA A 105 23.46 8.95 -17.26
N GLY A 106 24.42 8.08 -16.98
CA GLY A 106 25.64 7.96 -17.76
C GLY A 106 25.33 7.74 -19.26
N PRO A 107 26.13 8.29 -20.18
CA PRO A 107 25.80 8.33 -21.59
C PRO A 107 25.77 6.92 -22.20
N LEU A 108 24.71 6.64 -22.96
CA LEU A 108 24.60 5.46 -23.81
C LEU A 108 25.66 5.54 -24.91
N ALA A 109 26.75 4.81 -24.72
CA ALA A 109 27.71 4.54 -25.78
C ALA A 109 27.03 3.67 -26.85
N GLN A 110 26.67 4.30 -27.97
CA GLN A 110 26.27 3.59 -29.18
C GLN A 110 27.48 2.82 -29.71
N ARG A 111 27.40 1.48 -29.79
CA ARG A 111 28.08 0.66 -30.81
C ARG A 111 27.28 -0.60 -31.09
#